data_AF-A0A1Q9A2V8-F1
#
_entry.id   AF-A0A1Q9A2V8-F1
#
_cell.length_a   1.000
_cell.length_b   1.000
_cell.length_c   1.000
_cell.angle_alpha   90.00
_cell.angle_beta   90.00
_cell.angle_gamma   90.00
#
_symmetry.space_group_name_H-M   'P 1'
#
loop_
_entity.id
_entity.type
_entity.pdbx_description
1 polymer ?
#
loop_
_entity_poly.entity_id
_entity_poly.type
_entity_poly.pdbx_seq_one_letter_code
_entity_poly.pdbx_strand_id
1 'polypeptide(L)'
;MKPAGLFVCTDNPQQAAIDLFRCDPELVPAWAKIVSDVAEIAAIPTKAKVINRWYGSPGLFEQVWREERLRREFDMDYAVHVAALEAWHDKRWAEACAPPAEPAPLADRQDHAPPAARAASPPSSSAHSRQSRWL
;
A
#
# COMPACT_ATOMS: atom_id res chain seq x y z
N MET A 1 -10.07 -6.28 -8.06
CA MET A 1 -8.69 -5.94 -7.64
C MET A 1 -7.73 -6.70 -8.56
N LYS A 2 -6.67 -6.06 -9.06
CA LYS A 2 -5.63 -6.79 -9.81
C LYS A 2 -4.82 -7.62 -8.82
N PRO A 3 -4.46 -8.88 -9.13
CA PRO A 3 -3.61 -9.69 -8.27
C PRO A 3 -2.23 -9.05 -8.12
N ALA A 4 -1.60 -9.23 -6.95
CA ALA A 4 -0.20 -8.83 -6.76
C ALA A 4 0.69 -9.58 -7.76
N GLY A 5 1.56 -8.84 -8.45
CA GLY A 5 2.54 -9.34 -9.40
C GLY A 5 3.85 -9.80 -8.75
N LEU A 6 4.09 -9.48 -7.48
CA LEU A 6 5.23 -9.95 -6.68
C LEU A 6 4.82 -10.16 -5.23
N PHE A 7 5.22 -11.27 -4.63
CA PHE A 7 5.09 -11.53 -3.20
C PHE A 7 6.46 -11.50 -2.53
N VAL A 8 6.56 -10.86 -1.37
CA VAL A 8 7.78 -10.80 -0.56
C VAL A 8 7.50 -11.50 0.76
N CYS A 9 8.02 -12.71 0.96
CA CYS A 9 7.87 -13.45 2.20
C CYS A 9 8.99 -13.05 3.18
N THR A 10 8.63 -12.56 4.37
CA THR A 10 9.62 -12.06 5.34
C THR A 10 9.13 -12.14 6.78
N ASP A 11 10.07 -12.26 7.71
CA ASP A 11 9.86 -12.15 9.16
C ASP A 11 9.90 -10.69 9.63
N ASN A 12 10.38 -9.76 8.80
CA ASN A 12 10.45 -8.34 9.11
C ASN A 12 9.94 -7.49 7.93
N PRO A 13 8.63 -7.18 7.90
CA PRO A 13 8.02 -6.38 6.86
C PRO A 13 8.67 -5.01 6.65
N GLN A 14 9.02 -4.34 7.74
CA GLN A 14 9.60 -3.00 7.70
C GLN A 14 10.96 -3.04 6.98
N GLN A 15 11.84 -3.94 7.39
CA GLN A 15 13.16 -4.04 6.79
C GLN A 15 13.09 -4.49 5.32
N ALA A 16 12.20 -5.44 4.99
CA ALA A 16 12.00 -5.85 3.62
C ALA A 16 11.49 -4.71 2.73
N ALA A 17 10.58 -3.87 3.25
CA ALA A 17 10.08 -2.69 2.55
C ALA A 17 11.21 -1.70 2.24
N ILE A 18 12.06 -1.43 3.23
CA ILE A 18 13.22 -0.54 3.09
C ILE A 18 14.21 -1.12 2.07
N ASP A 19 14.58 -2.39 2.20
CA ASP A 19 15.63 -3.00 1.38
C ASP A 19 15.22 -3.16 -0.09
N LEU A 20 13.96 -3.57 -0.34
CA LEU A 20 13.49 -3.91 -1.68
C LEU A 20 12.77 -2.76 -2.39
N PHE A 21 12.13 -1.85 -1.65
CA PHE A 21 11.30 -0.78 -2.22
C PHE A 21 11.74 0.63 -1.81
N ARG A 22 12.70 0.76 -0.89
CA ARG A 22 13.22 2.04 -0.37
C ARG A 22 12.13 2.93 0.22
N CYS A 23 11.12 2.33 0.85
CA CYS A 23 10.00 3.03 1.46
C CYS A 23 9.43 2.27 2.67
N ASP A 24 8.50 2.91 3.39
CA ASP A 24 7.72 2.26 4.43
C ASP A 24 6.72 1.23 3.83
N PRO A 25 6.31 0.20 4.59
CA PRO A 25 5.39 -0.83 4.13
C PRO A 25 4.07 -0.30 3.54
N GLU A 26 3.55 0.81 4.08
CA GLU A 26 2.31 1.46 3.60
C GLU A 26 2.47 2.08 2.20
N LEU A 27 3.71 2.34 1.79
CA LEU A 27 4.07 2.97 0.51
C LEU A 27 4.55 1.93 -0.52
N VAL A 28 4.56 0.65 -0.17
CA VAL A 28 4.87 -0.45 -1.09
C VAL A 28 3.85 -0.40 -2.23
N PRO A 29 4.30 -0.50 -3.49
CA PRO A 29 3.40 -0.37 -4.61
C PRO A 29 2.35 -1.49 -4.61
N ALA A 30 1.10 -1.16 -4.97
CA ALA A 30 -0.03 -2.10 -4.93
C ALA A 30 0.12 -3.36 -5.80
N TRP A 31 1.11 -3.41 -6.70
CA TRP A 31 1.45 -4.62 -7.45
C TRP A 31 2.33 -5.60 -6.66
N ALA A 32 2.93 -5.18 -5.54
CA ALA A 32 3.68 -6.03 -4.64
C ALA A 32 2.89 -6.28 -3.35
N LYS A 33 3.09 -7.44 -2.73
CA LYS A 33 2.55 -7.75 -1.40
C LYS A 33 3.66 -8.29 -0.50
N ILE A 34 3.86 -7.65 0.64
CA ILE A 34 4.67 -8.21 1.73
C ILE A 34 3.82 -9.19 2.52
N VAL A 35 4.34 -10.38 2.75
CA VAL A 35 3.70 -11.49 3.45
C VAL A 35 4.56 -11.82 4.67
N SER A 36 3.96 -11.78 5.86
CA SER A 36 4.67 -12.01 7.13
C SER A 36 3.90 -12.82 8.16
N ASP A 37 2.69 -13.24 7.81
CA ASP A 37 1.87 -14.14 8.63
C ASP A 37 1.72 -15.50 7.93
N VAL A 38 1.80 -16.57 8.72
CA VAL A 38 1.62 -17.96 8.26
C VAL A 38 0.28 -18.12 7.54
N ALA A 39 -0.79 -17.48 8.04
CA ALA A 39 -2.11 -17.55 7.42
C ALA A 39 -2.14 -17.01 5.98
N GLU A 40 -1.26 -16.06 5.67
CA GLU A 40 -1.19 -15.43 4.35
C GLU A 40 -0.41 -16.27 3.33
N ILE A 41 0.46 -17.20 3.78
CA ILE A 41 1.24 -18.08 2.89
C ILE A 41 0.29 -18.94 2.00
N ALA A 42 -0.84 -19.37 2.55
CA ALA A 42 -1.84 -20.14 1.82
C ALA A 42 -2.51 -19.34 0.70
N ALA A 43 -2.57 -18.01 0.82
CA ALA A 43 -3.19 -17.13 -0.17
C ALA A 43 -2.25 -16.80 -1.36
N ILE A 44 -0.96 -17.16 -1.26
CA ILE A 44 -0.01 -16.97 -2.36
C ILE A 44 -0.37 -17.96 -3.48
N PRO A 45 -0.68 -17.50 -4.71
CA PRO A 45 -0.98 -18.38 -5.82
C PRO A 45 0.22 -19.27 -6.17
N THR A 46 -0.04 -20.52 -6.57
CA THR A 46 1.00 -21.36 -7.18
C THR A 46 1.55 -20.66 -8.43
N LYS A 47 2.86 -20.80 -8.66
CA LYS A 47 3.64 -20.13 -9.73
C LYS A 47 3.73 -18.61 -9.59
N ALA A 48 3.29 -18.03 -8.48
CA ALA A 48 3.51 -16.62 -8.22
C ALA A 48 5.01 -16.31 -8.13
N LYS A 49 5.35 -15.07 -8.49
CA LYS A 49 6.70 -14.52 -8.31
C LYS A 49 6.92 -14.24 -6.83
N VAL A 50 7.95 -14.84 -6.25
CA VAL A 50 8.24 -14.70 -4.83
C VAL A 50 9.70 -14.40 -4.57
N ILE A 51 9.95 -13.39 -3.73
CA ILE A 51 11.23 -13.16 -3.07
C ILE A 51 11.05 -13.52 -1.59
N ASN A 52 11.98 -14.25 -1.00
CA ASN A 52 12.03 -14.43 0.46
C ASN A 52 13.20 -13.64 1.06
N ARG A 53 12.96 -12.99 2.20
CA ARG A 53 13.95 -12.20 2.94
C ARG A 53 13.82 -12.46 4.44
N TRP A 54 14.92 -12.86 5.06
CA TRP A 54 14.97 -13.18 6.48
C TRP A 54 15.98 -12.27 7.16
N TYR A 55 15.58 -11.63 8.26
CA TYR A 55 16.40 -10.65 8.97
C TYR A 55 16.72 -11.08 10.40
N GLY A 56 15.89 -11.93 10.98
CA GLY A 56 16.05 -12.47 12.33
C GLY A 56 16.52 -13.92 12.35
N SER A 57 16.37 -14.53 13.52
CA SER A 57 16.58 -15.97 13.68
C SER A 57 15.42 -16.75 13.05
N PRO A 58 15.67 -17.94 12.50
CA PRO A 58 14.61 -18.75 11.87
C PRO A 58 13.45 -18.98 12.83
N GLY A 59 12.26 -18.60 12.39
CA GLY A 59 11.01 -18.73 13.14
C GLY A 59 10.00 -19.65 12.45
N LEU A 60 8.84 -19.81 13.09
CA LEU A 60 7.75 -20.64 12.56
C LEU A 60 7.33 -20.23 11.15
N PHE A 61 7.28 -18.92 10.86
CA PHE A 61 6.90 -18.41 9.55
C PHE A 61 7.87 -18.87 8.45
N GLU A 62 9.18 -18.77 8.67
CA GLU A 62 10.18 -19.28 7.72
C GLU A 62 10.06 -20.80 7.55
N GLN A 63 9.86 -21.55 8.63
CA GLN A 63 9.68 -23.00 8.55
C GLN A 63 8.48 -23.37 7.67
N VAL A 64 7.32 -22.78 7.92
CA VAL A 64 6.11 -23.05 7.14
C VAL A 64 6.31 -22.62 5.68
N TRP A 65 6.95 -21.47 5.43
CA TRP A 65 7.30 -21.06 4.07
C TRP A 65 8.16 -22.11 3.35
N ARG A 66 9.18 -22.64 4.02
CA ARG A 66 10.06 -23.68 3.44
C ARG A 66 9.28 -24.95 3.10
N GLU A 67 8.38 -25.38 3.97
CA GLU A 67 7.51 -26.54 3.67
C GLU A 67 6.58 -26.28 2.48
N GLU A 68 5.95 -25.11 2.44
CA GLU A 68 5.05 -24.73 1.37
C GLU A 68 5.75 -24.61 0.02
N ARG A 69 6.99 -24.09 0.01
CA ARG A 69 7.86 -24.07 -1.17
C ARG A 69 8.21 -25.47 -1.69
N LEU A 70 8.28 -26.48 -0.82
CA LEU A 70 8.52 -27.86 -1.25
C LEU A 70 7.27 -28.52 -1.84
N ARG A 71 6.07 -28.12 -1.36
CA ARG A 71 4.79 -28.67 -1.81
C ARG A 71 4.27 -28.01 -3.08
N ARG A 72 4.59 -26.73 -3.29
CA ARG A 72 4.07 -25.90 -4.39
C ARG A 72 5.21 -25.34 -5.22
N GLU A 73 4.96 -25.17 -6.51
CA GLU A 73 5.89 -24.48 -7.41
C GLU A 73 5.72 -22.97 -7.24
N PHE A 74 6.81 -22.24 -6.96
CA PHE A 74 6.87 -20.79 -6.98
C PHE A 74 7.93 -20.32 -7.97
N ASP A 75 7.70 -19.18 -8.62
CA ASP A 75 8.73 -18.52 -9.42
C ASP A 75 9.65 -17.74 -8.47
N MET A 76 10.84 -18.30 -8.24
CA MET A 76 11.83 -17.77 -7.31
C MET A 76 13.10 -17.29 -8.03
N ASP A 77 12.99 -16.88 -9.29
CA ASP A 77 14.10 -16.28 -10.02
C ASP A 77 14.42 -14.90 -9.43
N TYR A 78 15.28 -14.92 -8.41
CA TYR A 78 15.65 -13.74 -7.66
C TYR A 78 16.28 -12.66 -8.55
N ALA A 79 17.11 -13.06 -9.53
CA ALA A 79 17.78 -12.12 -10.41
C ALA A 79 16.77 -11.38 -11.30
N VAL A 80 15.81 -12.11 -11.88
CA VAL A 80 14.74 -11.52 -12.69
C VAL A 80 13.85 -10.59 -11.85
N HIS A 81 13.46 -11.01 -10.65
CA HIS A 81 12.57 -10.21 -9.81
C HIS A 81 13.25 -8.94 -9.26
N VAL A 82 14.54 -9.01 -8.93
CA VAL A 82 15.32 -7.84 -8.52
C VAL A 82 15.55 -6.89 -9.68
N ALA A 83 15.86 -7.38 -10.89
CA ALA A 83 15.99 -6.52 -12.06
C ALA A 83 14.68 -5.75 -12.35
N ALA A 84 13.51 -6.38 -12.14
CA ALA A 84 12.22 -5.71 -12.25
C ALA A 84 12.01 -4.63 -11.16
N LEU A 85 12.48 -4.87 -9.93
CA LEU A 85 12.47 -3.88 -8.85
C LEU A 85 13.38 -2.68 -9.16
N GLU A 86 14.58 -2.94 -9.67
CA GLU A 86 15.53 -1.90 -10.09
C GLU A 86 14.95 -1.03 -11.21
N ALA A 87 14.39 -1.64 -12.26
CA ALA A 87 13.73 -0.90 -13.34
C ALA A 87 12.55 -0.04 -12.83
N TRP A 88 11.84 -0.52 -11.81
CA TRP A 88 10.79 0.27 -11.15
C TRP A 88 11.37 1.45 -10.35
N HIS A 89 12.46 1.24 -9.60
CA HIS A 89 13.15 2.31 -8.88
C HIS A 89 13.63 3.40 -9.84
N ASP A 90 14.27 3.02 -10.95
CA ASP A 90 14.81 3.96 -11.94
C ASP A 90 13.69 4.82 -12.53
N LYS A 91 12.56 4.21 -12.88
CA LYS A 91 11.38 4.93 -13.36
C LYS A 91 10.86 5.92 -12.32
N ARG A 92 10.71 5.50 -11.07
CA ARG A 92 10.20 6.35 -9.99
C ARG A 92 11.14 7.52 -9.70
N TRP A 93 12.45 7.27 -9.72
CA TRP A 93 13.46 8.31 -9.53
C TRP A 93 13.44 9.33 -10.68
N ALA A 94 13.34 8.85 -11.93
CA ALA A 94 13.21 9.73 -13.10
C ALA A 94 11.97 10.62 -13.02
N GLU A 95 10.81 10.08 -12.58
CA GLU A 95 9.58 10.87 -12.37
C GLU A 95 9.72 11.90 -11.25
N ALA A 96 10.46 11.59 -10.18
CA ALA A 96 10.69 12.51 -9.07
C ALA A 96 11.69 13.64 -9.40
N CYS A 97 12.68 13.36 -10.27
CA CYS A 97 13.68 14.34 -10.70
C CYS A 97 13.26 15.15 -11.94
N ALA A 98 12.12 14.82 -12.57
CA ALA A 98 11.60 15.60 -13.68
C ALA A 98 11.24 17.02 -13.18
N PRO A 99 11.65 18.08 -13.90
CA PRO A 99 11.21 19.43 -13.57
C PRO A 99 9.67 19.47 -13.61
N PRO A 100 9.02 20.22 -12.69
CA PRO A 100 7.56 20.32 -12.69
C PRO A 100 7.11 20.77 -14.08
N ALA A 101 6.21 19.99 -14.68
CA ALA A 101 5.60 20.36 -15.95
C ALA A 101 4.97 21.74 -15.77
N GLU A 102 5.41 22.69 -16.60
CA GLU A 102 4.89 24.05 -16.59
C GLU A 102 3.36 23.96 -16.72
N PRO A 103 2.58 24.51 -15.77
CA PRO A 103 1.14 24.39 -15.82
C PRO A 103 0.66 25.01 -17.12
N ALA A 104 -0.06 24.22 -17.93
CA ALA A 104 -0.71 24.71 -19.13
C ALA A 104 -1.50 25.98 -18.77
N PRO A 105 -1.45 27.04 -19.61
CA PRO A 105 -2.12 28.29 -19.30
C PRO A 105 -3.59 28.01 -18.99
N LEU A 106 -4.02 28.43 -17.80
CA LEU A 106 -5.40 28.39 -17.34
C LEU A 106 -6.25 29.11 -18.40
N ALA A 107 -6.90 28.35 -19.28
CA ALA A 107 -7.98 28.88 -20.08
C ALA A 107 -9.05 29.36 -19.09
N ASP A 108 -9.30 30.67 -19.11
CA ASP A 108 -10.29 31.39 -18.31
C ASP A 108 -11.57 30.55 -18.13
N ARG A 109 -11.71 29.94 -16.96
CA ARG A 109 -13.01 29.48 -16.49
C ARG A 109 -13.75 30.74 -16.07
N GLN A 110 -14.61 31.24 -16.96
CA GLN A 110 -15.58 32.25 -16.62
C GLN A 110 -16.43 31.74 -15.43
N ASP A 111 -16.25 32.37 -14.28
CA ASP A 111 -17.07 32.21 -13.10
C ASP A 111 -18.51 32.65 -13.41
N HIS A 112 -19.37 31.69 -13.75
CA HIS A 112 -20.81 31.90 -13.62
C HIS A 112 -21.16 31.89 -12.13
N ALA A 113 -21.24 33.08 -11.54
CA ALA A 113 -21.71 33.31 -10.19
C ALA A 113 -23.14 32.73 -9.97
N PRO A 114 -23.39 31.97 -8.90
CA PRO A 114 -24.76 31.59 -8.53
C PRO A 114 -25.49 32.78 -7.89
N PRO A 115 -26.81 32.98 -8.16
CA PRO A 115 -27.58 34.05 -7.57
C PRO A 115 -27.79 33.82 -6.07
N ALA A 116 -27.62 34.89 -5.30
CA ALA A 116 -27.70 34.95 -3.86
C ALA A 116 -29.02 34.39 -3.30
N ALA A 117 -28.95 33.28 -2.56
CA ALA A 117 -29.99 32.87 -1.64
C ALA A 117 -29.83 33.65 -0.33
N ARG A 118 -30.71 34.64 -0.13
CA ARG A 118 -30.85 35.39 1.13
C ARG A 118 -31.11 34.44 2.29
N ALA A 119 -30.21 34.45 3.26
CA ALA A 119 -30.40 33.82 4.55
C ALA A 119 -31.57 34.47 5.31
N ALA A 120 -32.44 33.65 5.87
CA ALA A 120 -33.32 34.02 6.97
C ALA A 120 -33.12 33.01 8.11
N SER A 121 -32.46 33.46 9.18
CA SER A 121 -32.66 32.98 10.56
C SER A 121 -33.46 34.10 11.28
N PRO A 122 -34.07 33.95 12.48
CA PRO A 122 -33.90 32.96 13.57
C PRO A 122 -35.31 32.58 14.19
N PRO A 123 -35.55 32.13 15.46
CA PRO A 123 -34.67 32.03 16.62
C PRO A 123 -34.67 30.74 17.46
N SER A 124 -33.56 30.67 18.20
CA SER A 124 -33.33 30.06 19.50
C SER A 124 -34.58 29.91 20.39
N SER A 125 -34.74 28.72 20.98
CA SER A 125 -35.33 28.57 22.30
C SER A 125 -34.55 27.52 23.07
N SER A 126 -33.91 28.01 24.13
CA SER A 126 -33.30 27.24 25.19
C SER A 126 -34.36 26.58 26.08
N ALA A 127 -33.88 25.64 26.91
CA ALA A 127 -34.55 25.01 28.05
C ALA A 127 -35.42 23.79 27.69
N HIS A 128 -35.14 22.58 28.17
CA HIS A 128 -35.00 22.26 29.59
C HIS A 128 -34.16 21.01 29.85
N SER A 129 -33.36 21.10 30.90
CA SER A 129 -32.76 20.00 31.64
C SER A 129 -33.85 19.06 32.17
N ARG A 130 -33.69 17.74 32.00
CA ARG A 130 -34.25 16.75 32.94
C ARG A 130 -33.30 15.56 33.07
N GLN A 131 -32.69 15.52 34.25
CA GLN A 131 -32.05 14.37 34.86
C GLN A 131 -33.01 13.17 34.94
N SER A 132 -32.45 11.96 34.84
CA SER A 132 -32.78 10.73 35.60
C SER A 132 -31.79 9.65 35.14
N ARG A 133 -30.65 9.40 35.82
CA ARG A 133 -30.44 8.51 36.99
C ARG A 133 -31.10 7.12 36.88
N TRP A 134 -30.23 6.11 36.77
CA TRP A 134 -30.26 4.74 37.32
C TRP A 134 -31.58 3.94 37.32
N LEU A 135 -31.61 2.83 36.56
CA LEU A 135 -31.40 1.45 37.05
C LEU A 135 -31.25 0.50 35.86
#